data_AF-A0A6A7KZT7-F1
#
_entry.id   AF-A0A6A7KZT7-F1
#
_cell.length_a   1.000
_cell.length_b   1.000
_cell.length_c   1.000
_cell.angle_alpha   90.00
_cell.angle_beta   90.00
_cell.angle_gamma   90.00
#
_symmetry.space_group_name_H-M   'P 1'
#
loop_
_entity.id
_entity.type
_entity.pdbx_description
1 polymer ?
#
loop_
_entity_poly.entity_id
_entity_poly.type
_entity_poly.pdbx_seq_one_letter_code
_entity_poly.pdbx_strand_id
1 'polypeptide(L)'
;MSFPTPQSLLVVLAALLPGGTVGAGGEHSTPLFLQGYSVVPTPQQRSDGSNYQACLCDERTYDLIFDMYQDLVDATRGVEYFHASTDEVYYAGICGKCERPYNRENRSLAWAEFVQKAHRFLQPKGRRMLVWLEYPLIPEHVSQLPPDIIDAILGNNYMPPLMSLAARQRYIEEQRKAGMRQLAYVSMQGSEYLFPNHLDGNGRSGRLTQAFETISFDAREGNPIGVYGAAWDDAGLHNETFWLGWSAVAQWAWSAGTPSVAQHVAEFMQTYYGPRVRDMVEIYMGLQEQARFFEASWDRVPSRVRGLGYGNSDGKRPITRRDLTLPQPALPHPSGLDFAPVYVGRYQPWLEEARTLADKAPALQLKIQENMLRADRNRYNLEVMSALVAFSHHHAELILGMQDIEQRLAEATESAGSARPQEAVESLMSAYTRAATIARERQNTFERLKATYEKSRYPKGRSLQGQAFVHTMDDVKDHWADRRPDLTFMLAPEESINLEGWMQKLSGVIVDYAEANSLALGDIKREMERLQP
;
A
#
# COMPACT_ATOMS: atom_id res chain seq x y z
N MET A 1 -21.89 -28.85 -13.43
CA MET A 1 -21.85 -27.39 -13.67
C MET A 1 -20.47 -26.93 -13.26
N SER A 2 -19.66 -26.54 -14.24
CA SER A 2 -18.26 -26.17 -14.10
C SER A 2 -18.14 -24.75 -13.54
N PHE A 3 -17.53 -24.60 -12.36
CA PHE A 3 -17.17 -23.30 -11.79
C PHE A 3 -15.87 -22.82 -12.43
N PRO A 4 -15.77 -21.55 -12.86
CA PRO A 4 -14.51 -20.98 -13.30
C PRO A 4 -13.67 -20.52 -12.09
N THR A 5 -12.39 -20.84 -12.14
CA THR A 5 -11.32 -20.53 -11.19
C THR A 5 -11.11 -19.02 -10.99
N PRO A 6 -10.90 -18.51 -9.76
CA PRO A 6 -10.40 -17.16 -9.54
C PRO A 6 -8.88 -17.13 -9.72
N GLN A 7 -8.42 -16.43 -10.77
CA GLN A 7 -7.01 -16.11 -10.96
C GLN A 7 -6.67 -14.84 -10.17
N SER A 8 -5.97 -15.01 -9.05
CA SER A 8 -5.24 -13.93 -8.39
C SER A 8 -3.77 -14.06 -8.79
N LEU A 9 -3.25 -13.03 -9.45
CA LEU A 9 -1.86 -12.96 -9.90
C LEU A 9 -0.95 -12.76 -8.67
N LEU A 10 -0.02 -13.67 -8.43
CA LEU A 10 1.06 -13.46 -7.47
C LEU A 10 2.39 -13.82 -8.13
N VAL A 11 3.32 -12.86 -8.15
CA VAL A 11 4.71 -13.08 -8.55
C VAL A 11 5.51 -13.30 -7.27
N VAL A 12 5.91 -14.54 -7.00
CA VAL A 12 6.91 -14.86 -5.97
C VAL A 12 8.16 -15.33 -6.69
N LEU A 13 9.25 -14.59 -6.55
CA LEU A 13 10.57 -15.06 -6.95
C LEU A 13 11.27 -15.61 -5.70
N ALA A 14 11.38 -16.93 -5.61
CA ALA A 14 12.21 -17.59 -4.61
C ALA A 14 13.46 -18.14 -5.33
N ALA A 15 14.64 -17.67 -4.94
CA ALA A 15 15.91 -18.24 -5.39
C ALA A 15 16.39 -19.26 -4.35
N LEU A 16 16.74 -20.47 -4.81
CA LEU A 16 17.31 -21.54 -3.98
C LEU A 16 18.85 -21.52 -4.08
N LEU A 17 19.51 -21.73 -2.95
CA LEU A 17 20.96 -21.85 -2.81
C LEU A 17 21.46 -23.16 -3.46
N PRO A 18 22.42 -23.14 -4.41
CA PRO A 18 23.06 -24.37 -4.87
C PRO A 18 24.25 -24.71 -3.97
N GLY A 19 24.14 -25.83 -3.25
CA GLY A 19 25.29 -26.51 -2.64
C GLY A 19 25.61 -27.79 -3.42
N GLY A 20 26.82 -27.88 -3.99
CA GLY A 20 27.40 -29.15 -4.43
C GLY A 20 27.62 -29.30 -5.94
N THR A 21 28.87 -29.60 -6.29
CA THR A 21 29.47 -29.83 -7.61
C THR A 21 28.60 -30.54 -8.66
N VAL A 22 28.55 -29.94 -9.86
CA VAL A 22 27.79 -30.36 -11.05
C VAL A 22 28.39 -31.61 -11.69
N GLY A 23 27.63 -32.70 -11.69
CA GLY A 23 27.68 -33.75 -12.71
C GLY A 23 26.54 -33.53 -13.69
N ALA A 24 26.85 -33.44 -14.99
CA ALA A 24 25.92 -33.10 -16.06
C ALA A 24 24.85 -34.18 -16.27
N GLY A 25 23.58 -33.76 -16.36
CA GLY A 25 22.47 -34.58 -16.87
C GLY A 25 21.30 -34.71 -15.90
N GLY A 26 20.50 -33.65 -15.78
CA GLY A 26 19.19 -33.72 -15.14
C GLY A 26 18.38 -32.47 -15.52
N GLU A 27 17.19 -32.66 -16.09
CA GLU A 27 16.20 -31.60 -16.22
C GLU A 27 15.87 -31.07 -14.82
N HIS A 28 16.42 -29.91 -14.47
CA HIS A 28 16.05 -29.22 -13.24
C HIS A 28 14.68 -28.56 -13.46
N SER A 29 13.61 -29.25 -13.03
CA SER A 29 12.32 -28.61 -12.83
C SER A 29 12.49 -27.49 -11.80
N THR A 30 12.33 -26.24 -12.20
CA THR A 30 12.25 -25.11 -11.27
C THR A 30 11.07 -25.37 -10.33
N PRO A 31 11.25 -25.43 -9.00
CA PRO A 31 10.13 -25.59 -8.09
C PRO A 31 9.28 -24.32 -8.17
N LEU A 32 8.06 -24.46 -8.71
CA LEU A 32 7.05 -23.42 -8.66
C LEU A 32 6.59 -23.26 -7.20
N PHE A 33 6.32 -22.04 -6.76
CA PHE A 33 5.72 -21.76 -5.47
C PHE A 33 4.28 -21.30 -5.68
N LEU A 34 3.38 -21.72 -4.79
CA LEU A 34 1.98 -21.33 -4.81
C LEU A 34 1.59 -20.75 -3.47
N GLN A 35 0.95 -19.59 -3.48
CA GLN A 35 0.29 -19.02 -2.31
C GLN A 35 -1.18 -19.44 -2.31
N GLY A 36 -1.63 -19.97 -1.17
CA GLY A 36 -3.04 -20.24 -0.91
C GLY A 36 -3.85 -18.95 -0.89
N TYR A 37 -5.14 -19.09 -1.18
CA TYR A 37 -6.07 -17.97 -1.18
C TYR A 37 -6.39 -17.47 0.23
N SER A 38 -6.65 -16.15 0.36
CA SER A 38 -7.35 -15.58 1.50
C SER A 38 -8.86 -15.74 1.31
N VAL A 39 -9.58 -16.13 2.36
CA VAL A 39 -11.04 -16.36 2.32
C VAL A 39 -11.76 -15.20 3.01
N VAL A 40 -12.67 -14.53 2.32
CA VAL A 40 -13.63 -13.64 2.98
C VAL A 40 -14.75 -14.51 3.58
N PRO A 41 -14.85 -14.63 4.92
CA PRO A 41 -15.83 -15.52 5.53
C PRO A 41 -17.27 -15.05 5.26
N THR A 42 -18.13 -16.00 4.88
CA THR A 42 -19.58 -15.76 4.88
C THR A 42 -20.05 -15.37 6.28
N PRO A 43 -21.19 -14.67 6.45
CA PRO A 43 -21.67 -14.26 7.77
C PRO A 43 -21.70 -15.40 8.81
N GLN A 44 -21.98 -16.63 8.38
CA GLN A 44 -22.03 -17.83 9.23
C GLN A 44 -20.64 -18.41 9.56
N GLN A 45 -19.60 -18.01 8.84
CA GLN A 45 -18.20 -18.43 9.03
C GLN A 45 -17.35 -17.34 9.71
N ARG A 46 -17.88 -16.12 9.92
CA ARG A 46 -17.16 -15.01 10.56
C ARG A 46 -16.78 -15.33 12.00
N SER A 47 -15.55 -15.01 12.38
CA SER A 47 -15.06 -15.16 13.74
C SER A 47 -15.57 -13.99 14.59
N ASP A 48 -16.59 -14.26 15.43
CA ASP A 48 -17.22 -13.26 16.31
C ASP A 48 -17.72 -12.02 15.55
N GLY A 49 -18.36 -12.26 14.40
CA GLY A 49 -18.99 -11.24 13.56
C GLY A 49 -18.03 -10.43 12.67
N SER A 50 -16.72 -10.51 12.91
CA SER A 50 -15.68 -9.85 12.12
C SER A 50 -15.48 -10.52 10.75
N ASN A 51 -15.38 -9.73 9.68
CA ASN A 51 -15.05 -10.22 8.35
C ASN A 51 -13.56 -10.54 8.14
N TYR A 52 -12.70 -10.25 9.13
CA TYR A 52 -11.25 -10.41 9.03
C TYR A 52 -10.78 -11.87 9.08
N GLN A 53 -11.47 -12.71 9.87
CA GLN A 53 -11.02 -14.07 10.12
C GLN A 53 -12.19 -15.05 10.12
N ALA A 54 -11.98 -16.23 9.53
CA ALA A 54 -12.92 -17.34 9.65
C ALA A 54 -12.88 -18.00 11.04
N CYS A 55 -14.00 -18.59 11.44
CA CYS A 55 -14.13 -19.36 12.67
C CYS A 55 -13.39 -20.70 12.53
N LEU A 56 -12.22 -20.82 13.16
CA LEU A 56 -11.38 -22.04 13.11
C LEU A 56 -11.96 -23.22 13.91
N CYS A 57 -13.08 -23.05 14.60
CA CYS A 57 -13.79 -24.13 15.30
C CYS A 57 -15.09 -24.53 14.59
N ASP A 58 -15.25 -24.14 13.32
CA ASP A 58 -16.38 -24.54 12.46
C ASP A 58 -15.85 -25.44 11.35
N GLU A 59 -16.29 -26.70 11.27
CA GLU A 59 -15.82 -27.64 10.24
C GLU A 59 -16.11 -27.15 8.82
N ARG A 60 -17.19 -26.37 8.61
CA ARG A 60 -17.51 -25.76 7.31
C ARG A 60 -16.46 -24.74 6.85
N THR A 61 -15.66 -24.19 7.77
CA THR A 61 -14.51 -23.34 7.44
C THR A 61 -13.42 -24.17 6.77
N TYR A 62 -13.15 -25.37 7.31
CA TYR A 62 -12.15 -26.28 6.77
C TYR A 62 -12.60 -26.85 5.42
N ASP A 63 -13.87 -27.22 5.26
CA ASP A 63 -14.42 -27.67 3.98
C ASP A 63 -14.14 -26.64 2.88
N LEU A 64 -14.49 -25.37 3.12
CA LEU A 64 -14.25 -24.28 2.17
C LEU A 64 -12.76 -24.07 1.86
N ILE A 65 -11.92 -23.97 2.90
CA ILE A 65 -10.48 -23.72 2.71
C ILE A 65 -9.82 -24.89 1.97
N PHE A 66 -10.19 -26.13 2.30
CA PHE A 66 -9.59 -27.32 1.70
C PHE A 66 -10.12 -27.61 0.29
N ASP A 67 -11.36 -27.23 -0.03
CA ASP A 67 -11.85 -27.20 -1.42
C ASP A 67 -11.02 -26.23 -2.27
N MET A 68 -10.74 -25.03 -1.74
CA MET A 68 -9.86 -24.07 -2.43
C MET A 68 -8.41 -24.58 -2.56
N TYR A 69 -7.89 -25.28 -1.54
CA TYR A 69 -6.59 -25.93 -1.64
C TYR A 69 -6.61 -27.05 -2.68
N GLN A 70 -7.71 -27.79 -2.79
CA GLN A 70 -7.88 -28.84 -3.80
C GLN A 70 -7.83 -28.25 -5.21
N ASP A 71 -8.55 -27.16 -5.46
CA ASP A 71 -8.52 -26.47 -6.76
C ASP A 71 -7.09 -26.05 -7.15
N LEU A 72 -6.32 -25.50 -6.20
CA LEU A 72 -4.91 -25.15 -6.43
C LEU A 72 -4.05 -26.37 -6.69
N VAL A 73 -4.23 -27.45 -5.93
CA VAL A 73 -3.47 -28.69 -6.14
C VAL A 73 -3.76 -29.27 -7.53
N ASP A 74 -5.01 -29.28 -7.96
CA ASP A 74 -5.42 -29.82 -9.25
C ASP A 74 -4.93 -28.96 -10.42
N ALA A 75 -4.94 -27.64 -10.25
CA ALA A 75 -4.43 -26.70 -11.24
C ALA A 75 -2.90 -26.75 -11.41
N THR A 76 -2.17 -27.34 -10.45
CA THR A 76 -0.70 -27.20 -10.37
C THR A 76 0.01 -28.53 -10.15
N ARG A 77 -0.39 -29.55 -10.88
CA ARG A 77 0.20 -30.90 -10.79
C ARG A 77 1.73 -30.84 -10.95
N GLY A 78 2.43 -31.52 -10.05
CA GLY A 78 3.90 -31.57 -10.03
C GLY A 78 4.59 -30.46 -9.21
N VAL A 79 3.85 -29.48 -8.69
CA VAL A 79 4.43 -28.46 -7.80
C VAL A 79 4.61 -29.02 -6.39
N GLU A 80 5.83 -28.93 -5.85
CA GLU A 80 6.18 -29.48 -4.53
C GLU A 80 5.70 -28.57 -3.38
N TYR A 81 5.80 -27.25 -3.52
CA TYR A 81 5.60 -26.31 -2.42
C TYR A 81 4.19 -25.70 -2.42
N PHE A 82 3.57 -25.64 -1.24
CA PHE A 82 2.24 -25.04 -1.05
C PHE A 82 2.26 -24.12 0.17
N HIS A 83 2.06 -22.83 -0.03
CA HIS A 83 2.03 -21.86 1.06
C HIS A 83 0.60 -21.72 1.60
N ALA A 84 0.35 -22.36 2.74
CA ALA A 84 -0.88 -22.24 3.50
C ALA A 84 -0.84 -20.91 4.28
N SER A 85 -1.53 -19.89 3.75
CA SER A 85 -1.52 -18.54 4.32
C SER A 85 -2.08 -18.54 5.75
N THR A 86 -1.19 -18.47 6.73
CA THR A 86 -1.47 -18.33 8.17
C THR A 86 -1.08 -16.95 8.69
N ASP A 87 -1.06 -15.98 7.79
CA ASP A 87 -0.68 -14.60 8.06
C ASP A 87 -1.69 -13.98 9.02
N GLU A 88 -1.20 -13.31 10.05
CA GLU A 88 -1.97 -12.38 10.86
C GLU A 88 -3.30 -12.91 11.43
N VAL A 89 -3.34 -14.19 11.80
CA VAL A 89 -4.52 -14.91 12.35
C VAL A 89 -4.75 -14.53 13.82
N TYR A 90 -4.92 -13.23 14.08
CA TYR A 90 -4.91 -12.62 15.41
C TYR A 90 -6.02 -13.10 16.35
N TYR A 91 -7.10 -13.65 15.80
CA TYR A 91 -8.31 -13.98 16.54
C TYR A 91 -8.61 -15.48 16.54
N ALA A 92 -7.61 -16.33 16.28
CA ALA A 92 -7.76 -17.78 16.41
C ALA A 92 -8.41 -18.16 17.76
N GLY A 93 -9.47 -18.97 17.72
CA GLY A 93 -10.18 -19.38 18.93
C GLY A 93 -11.18 -18.38 19.54
N ILE A 94 -11.40 -17.18 18.97
CA ILE A 94 -12.36 -16.20 19.55
C ILE A 94 -13.83 -16.56 19.29
N CYS A 95 -14.09 -17.34 18.24
CA CYS A 95 -15.42 -17.68 17.80
C CYS A 95 -16.21 -18.46 18.86
N GLY A 96 -17.50 -18.18 19.03
CA GLY A 96 -18.35 -18.84 20.03
C GLY A 96 -18.56 -20.36 19.85
N LYS A 97 -18.10 -20.94 18.73
CA LYS A 97 -18.07 -22.38 18.51
C LYS A 97 -16.84 -23.07 19.13
N CYS A 98 -15.84 -22.29 19.55
CA CYS A 98 -14.66 -22.81 20.20
C CYS A 98 -14.98 -23.15 21.66
N GLU A 99 -14.70 -24.40 22.06
CA GLU A 99 -14.96 -24.86 23.43
C GLU A 99 -14.00 -24.22 24.45
N ARG A 100 -12.75 -23.98 24.04
CA ARG A 100 -11.73 -23.40 24.91
C ARG A 100 -11.92 -21.89 25.05
N PRO A 101 -11.73 -21.31 26.26
CA PRO A 101 -11.86 -19.88 26.45
C PRO A 101 -10.81 -19.11 25.65
N TYR A 102 -11.20 -18.00 25.04
CA TYR A 102 -10.29 -17.16 24.27
C TYR A 102 -9.26 -16.47 25.17
N ASN A 103 -8.01 -16.90 25.08
CA ASN A 103 -6.85 -16.35 25.77
C ASN A 103 -5.58 -16.57 24.93
N ARG A 104 -4.43 -16.09 25.40
CA ARG A 104 -3.15 -16.20 24.67
C ARG A 104 -2.78 -17.64 24.31
N GLU A 105 -2.92 -18.57 25.25
CA GLU A 105 -2.55 -19.98 25.07
C GLU A 105 -3.47 -20.68 24.07
N ASN A 106 -4.78 -20.55 24.27
CA ASN A 106 -5.79 -21.19 23.41
C ASN A 106 -5.83 -20.59 22.00
N ARG A 107 -5.52 -19.30 21.86
CA ARG A 107 -5.34 -18.66 20.54
C ARG A 107 -4.20 -19.32 19.77
N SER A 108 -3.06 -19.55 20.45
CA SER A 108 -1.92 -20.26 19.86
C SER A 108 -2.25 -21.72 19.54
N LEU A 109 -2.99 -22.43 20.39
CA LEU A 109 -3.39 -23.82 20.14
C LEU A 109 -4.33 -23.92 18.94
N ALA A 110 -5.33 -23.04 18.83
CA ALA A 110 -6.26 -23.03 17.69
C ALA A 110 -5.54 -22.77 16.35
N TRP A 111 -4.51 -21.92 16.37
CA TRP A 111 -3.63 -21.72 15.21
C TRP A 111 -2.85 -23.01 14.87
N ALA A 112 -2.24 -23.66 15.86
CA ALA A 112 -1.48 -24.90 15.65
C ALA A 112 -2.38 -26.04 15.14
N GLU A 113 -3.61 -26.16 15.64
CA GLU A 113 -4.59 -27.14 15.19
C GLU A 113 -4.98 -26.93 13.72
N PHE A 114 -5.13 -25.67 13.27
CA PHE A 114 -5.32 -25.37 11.84
C PHE A 114 -4.15 -25.87 11.01
N VAL A 115 -2.91 -25.55 11.41
CA VAL A 115 -1.69 -25.98 10.70
C VAL A 115 -1.60 -27.51 10.62
N GLN A 116 -1.88 -28.22 11.70
CA GLN A 116 -1.91 -29.69 11.70
C GLN A 116 -2.98 -30.26 10.74
N LYS A 117 -4.19 -29.67 10.72
CA LYS A 117 -5.25 -30.09 9.79
C LYS A 117 -4.85 -29.82 8.33
N ALA A 118 -4.32 -28.63 8.02
CA ALA A 118 -3.87 -28.26 6.69
C ALA A 118 -2.71 -29.15 6.19
N HIS A 119 -1.74 -29.45 7.06
CA HIS A 119 -0.64 -30.37 6.74
C HIS A 119 -1.16 -31.78 6.42
N ARG A 120 -2.06 -32.35 7.26
CA ARG A 120 -2.68 -33.66 7.00
C ARG A 120 -3.43 -33.70 5.67
N PHE A 121 -4.01 -32.58 5.24
CA PHE A 121 -4.68 -32.49 3.93
C PHE A 121 -3.67 -32.46 2.77
N LEU A 122 -2.56 -31.74 2.92
CA LEU A 122 -1.58 -31.47 1.85
C LEU A 122 -0.54 -32.58 1.68
N GLN A 123 -0.11 -33.21 2.78
CA GLN A 123 0.93 -34.24 2.78
C GLN A 123 0.65 -35.41 1.82
N PRO A 124 -0.54 -36.06 1.81
CA PRO A 124 -0.80 -37.19 0.91
C PRO A 124 -0.89 -36.77 -0.57
N LYS A 125 -1.01 -35.46 -0.84
CA LYS A 125 -1.03 -34.87 -2.18
C LYS A 125 0.39 -34.49 -2.66
N GLY A 126 1.43 -34.89 -1.92
CA GLY A 126 2.83 -34.61 -2.27
C GLY A 126 3.22 -33.15 -2.11
N ARG A 127 2.51 -32.38 -1.27
CA ARG A 127 2.77 -30.95 -1.07
C ARG A 127 3.51 -30.71 0.24
N ARG A 128 4.62 -29.99 0.16
CA ARG A 128 5.36 -29.45 1.30
C ARG A 128 4.79 -28.10 1.68
N MET A 129 4.30 -28.02 2.91
CA MET A 129 3.55 -26.88 3.39
C MET A 129 4.49 -25.78 3.90
N LEU A 130 4.27 -24.55 3.44
CA LEU A 130 4.84 -23.34 4.02
C LEU A 130 3.76 -22.62 4.82
N VAL A 131 4.17 -21.93 5.88
CA VAL A 131 3.28 -21.10 6.72
C VAL A 131 3.99 -19.81 7.12
N TRP A 132 3.22 -18.75 7.32
CA TRP A 132 3.68 -17.61 8.13
C TRP A 132 3.69 -18.07 9.58
N LEU A 133 4.84 -18.51 10.08
CA LEU A 133 4.97 -19.09 11.42
C LEU A 133 5.16 -17.96 12.44
N GLU A 134 4.12 -17.18 12.66
CA GLU A 134 4.17 -15.94 13.44
C GLU A 134 3.13 -15.85 14.57
N TYR A 135 3.06 -14.67 15.20
CA TYR A 135 2.03 -14.36 16.19
C TYR A 135 0.63 -14.64 15.59
N PRO A 136 -0.26 -15.37 16.30
CA PRO A 136 -0.29 -15.57 17.74
C PRO A 136 0.36 -16.86 18.26
N LEU A 137 1.08 -17.63 17.44
CA LEU A 137 1.77 -18.82 17.94
C LEU A 137 2.80 -18.42 19.02
N ILE A 138 2.79 -19.13 20.14
CA ILE A 138 3.79 -18.97 21.21
C ILE A 138 4.90 -20.03 21.06
N PRO A 139 6.14 -19.73 21.50
CA PRO A 139 7.27 -20.66 21.38
C PRO A 139 6.97 -22.08 21.89
N GLU A 140 6.22 -22.18 23.00
CA GLU A 140 5.89 -23.44 23.66
C GLU A 140 5.10 -24.42 22.76
N HIS A 141 4.37 -23.90 21.77
CA HIS A 141 3.54 -24.70 20.87
C HIS A 141 4.21 -25.02 19.53
N VAL A 142 5.42 -24.51 19.26
CA VAL A 142 6.17 -24.85 18.04
C VAL A 142 6.42 -26.35 17.94
N SER A 143 6.70 -27.01 19.07
CA SER A 143 6.91 -28.47 19.15
C SER A 143 5.68 -29.31 18.76
N GLN A 144 4.49 -28.71 18.71
CA GLN A 144 3.25 -29.37 18.30
C GLN A 144 3.00 -29.29 16.79
N LEU A 145 3.83 -28.56 16.04
CA LEU A 145 3.70 -28.45 14.59
C LEU A 145 4.39 -29.63 13.90
N PRO A 146 3.91 -30.05 12.71
CA PRO A 146 4.61 -31.05 11.91
C PRO A 146 6.02 -30.54 11.56
N PRO A 147 7.09 -31.33 11.82
CA PRO A 147 8.46 -30.85 11.69
C PRO A 147 8.90 -30.58 10.24
N ASP A 148 8.18 -31.13 9.26
CA ASP A 148 8.45 -31.02 7.83
C ASP A 148 7.79 -29.82 7.14
N ILE A 149 7.03 -29.00 7.88
CA ILE A 149 6.60 -27.68 7.37
C ILE A 149 7.78 -26.71 7.27
N ILE A 150 7.58 -25.63 6.53
CA ILE A 150 8.57 -24.57 6.35
C ILE A 150 8.00 -23.26 6.92
N ASP A 151 8.76 -22.61 7.80
CA ASP A 151 8.45 -21.25 8.25
C ASP A 151 8.85 -20.23 7.18
N ALA A 152 7.91 -19.44 6.69
CA ALA A 152 8.15 -18.45 5.65
C ALA A 152 8.65 -17.08 6.16
N ILE A 153 8.84 -16.88 7.49
CA ILE A 153 9.02 -15.53 8.08
C ILE A 153 10.32 -15.30 8.87
N LEU A 154 11.35 -16.14 8.70
CA LEU A 154 12.61 -15.99 9.44
C LEU A 154 13.29 -14.65 9.13
N GLY A 155 13.75 -13.95 10.17
CA GLY A 155 14.49 -12.69 10.03
C GLY A 155 13.61 -11.44 9.93
N ASN A 156 12.28 -11.57 10.00
CA ASN A 156 11.39 -10.41 9.97
C ASN A 156 11.36 -9.64 11.30
N ASN A 157 11.61 -8.33 11.22
CA ASN A 157 11.37 -7.35 12.28
C ASN A 157 9.87 -6.97 12.46
N TYR A 158 8.92 -7.73 11.91
CA TYR A 158 7.51 -7.72 12.35
C TYR A 158 7.25 -8.62 13.56
N MET A 159 8.20 -9.51 13.88
CA MET A 159 8.20 -10.26 15.16
C MET A 159 8.55 -9.47 16.45
N PRO A 160 8.66 -8.13 16.47
CA PRO A 160 8.70 -7.32 17.69
C PRO A 160 7.77 -6.09 17.58
N PRO A 161 6.50 -6.24 17.96
CA PRO A 161 6.10 -5.48 19.16
C PRO A 161 5.56 -6.38 20.29
N LEU A 162 5.28 -7.65 20.00
CA LEU A 162 4.62 -8.56 20.94
C LEU A 162 5.49 -9.68 21.49
N MET A 163 6.67 -9.89 20.90
CA MET A 163 7.59 -10.94 21.32
C MET A 163 8.93 -10.32 21.72
N SER A 164 9.34 -10.55 22.97
CA SER A 164 10.66 -10.10 23.44
C SER A 164 11.77 -10.79 22.66
N LEU A 165 12.97 -10.19 22.60
CA LEU A 165 14.16 -10.84 22.01
C LEU A 165 14.37 -12.26 22.55
N ALA A 166 14.10 -12.47 23.85
CA ALA A 166 14.17 -13.79 24.48
C ALA A 166 13.13 -14.77 23.90
N ALA A 167 11.90 -14.31 23.65
CA ALA A 167 10.86 -15.15 23.08
C ALA A 167 11.13 -15.46 21.59
N ARG A 168 11.67 -14.51 20.81
CA ARG A 168 12.19 -14.76 19.46
C ARG A 168 13.27 -15.85 19.47
N GLN A 169 14.26 -15.73 20.35
CA GLN A 169 15.34 -16.71 20.44
C GLN A 169 14.82 -18.11 20.77
N ARG A 170 13.88 -18.22 21.72
CA ARG A 170 13.22 -19.50 22.05
C ARG A 170 12.48 -20.07 20.86
N TYR A 171 11.77 -19.24 20.10
CA TYR A 171 11.02 -19.65 18.93
C TYR A 171 11.92 -20.32 17.88
N ILE A 172 13.05 -19.68 17.55
CA ILE A 172 14.05 -20.22 16.63
C ILE A 172 14.69 -21.50 17.20
N GLU A 173 14.92 -21.56 18.52
CA GLU A 173 15.46 -22.75 19.18
C GLU A 173 14.52 -23.95 19.06
N GLU A 174 13.22 -23.77 19.31
CA GLU A 174 12.23 -24.85 19.19
C GLU A 174 12.09 -25.34 17.75
N GLN A 175 12.10 -24.42 16.77
CA GLN A 175 12.14 -24.81 15.35
C GLN A 175 13.40 -25.61 15.02
N ARG A 176 14.57 -25.22 15.55
CA ARG A 176 15.84 -25.93 15.34
C ARG A 176 15.81 -27.33 15.95
N LYS A 177 15.24 -27.49 17.16
CA LYS A 177 15.05 -28.81 17.80
C LYS A 177 14.18 -29.72 16.96
N ALA A 178 13.15 -29.18 16.32
CA ALA A 178 12.28 -29.92 15.41
C ALA A 178 12.92 -30.22 14.03
N GLY A 179 14.09 -29.65 13.72
CA GLY A 179 14.71 -29.75 12.39
C GLY A 179 13.99 -28.95 11.31
N MET A 180 13.10 -28.04 11.70
CA MET A 180 12.26 -27.24 10.81
C MET A 180 13.13 -26.30 9.96
N ARG A 181 12.77 -26.16 8.68
CA ARG A 181 13.43 -25.27 7.74
C ARG A 181 12.68 -23.94 7.64
N GLN A 182 13.39 -22.88 7.28
CA GLN A 182 12.79 -21.55 7.16
C GLN A 182 13.14 -20.85 5.84
N LEU A 183 12.40 -19.81 5.49
CA LEU A 183 12.76 -18.84 4.47
C LEU A 183 13.13 -17.52 5.14
N ALA A 184 14.26 -16.93 4.73
CA ALA A 184 14.60 -15.57 5.12
C ALA A 184 13.58 -14.61 4.49
N TYR A 185 12.77 -13.96 5.30
CA TYR A 185 11.74 -13.06 4.83
C TYR A 185 12.24 -11.63 4.75
N VAL A 186 11.95 -11.00 3.62
CA VAL A 186 12.17 -9.57 3.41
C VAL A 186 10.97 -9.01 2.68
N SER A 187 10.61 -7.77 3.00
CA SER A 187 9.53 -7.07 2.30
C SER A 187 10.06 -5.84 1.59
N MET A 188 9.76 -5.74 0.31
CA MET A 188 10.08 -4.57 -0.54
C MET A 188 9.00 -3.47 -0.43
N GLN A 189 8.10 -3.62 0.54
CA GLN A 189 7.09 -2.65 0.93
C GLN A 189 6.73 -2.84 2.41
N GLY A 190 6.32 -1.80 3.11
CA GLY A 190 5.69 -1.89 4.43
C GLY A 190 4.72 -0.74 4.62
N SER A 191 3.77 -0.66 3.69
CA SER A 191 2.68 0.31 3.62
C SER A 191 3.04 1.73 3.15
N GLU A 192 4.23 1.93 2.55
CA GLU A 192 4.56 3.19 1.86
C GLU A 192 3.56 3.51 0.76
N TYR A 193 3.13 4.77 0.64
CA TYR A 193 2.27 5.23 -0.46
C TYR A 193 3.08 5.61 -1.69
N LEU A 194 2.50 5.37 -2.87
CA LEU A 194 2.99 5.73 -4.21
C LEU A 194 4.28 5.05 -4.68
N PHE A 195 5.32 4.99 -3.85
CA PHE A 195 6.63 4.43 -4.23
C PHE A 195 7.37 3.82 -3.02
N PRO A 196 8.08 2.68 -3.17
CA PRO A 196 8.80 2.06 -2.07
C PRO A 196 10.00 2.88 -1.56
N ASN A 197 10.33 2.73 -0.29
CA ASN A 197 11.56 3.28 0.30
C ASN A 197 12.78 2.40 -0.01
N HIS A 198 13.12 2.21 -1.29
CA HIS A 198 14.24 1.34 -1.68
C HIS A 198 15.57 1.78 -1.06
N LEU A 199 15.85 3.08 -1.18
CA LEU A 199 17.16 3.66 -0.85
C LEU A 199 17.12 4.34 0.52
N ASP A 200 18.27 4.37 1.19
CA ASP A 200 18.43 5.09 2.45
C ASP A 200 18.09 6.58 2.28
N GLY A 201 17.41 7.16 3.27
CA GLY A 201 16.98 8.56 3.22
C GLY A 201 16.42 9.04 4.55
N ASN A 202 16.52 10.35 4.80
CA ASN A 202 16.00 11.01 6.01
C ASN A 202 16.43 10.32 7.33
N GLY A 203 17.67 9.83 7.38
CA GLY A 203 18.24 9.17 8.56
C GLY A 203 17.68 7.77 8.84
N ARG A 204 17.01 7.13 7.87
CA ARG A 204 16.49 5.76 7.98
C ARG A 204 17.05 4.86 6.88
N SER A 205 17.33 3.61 7.24
CA SER A 205 17.73 2.57 6.29
C SER A 205 16.55 2.23 5.36
N GLY A 206 16.82 2.21 4.06
CA GLY A 206 15.89 1.78 3.03
C GLY A 206 15.68 0.26 3.01
N ARG A 207 14.72 -0.18 2.20
CA ARG A 207 14.35 -1.60 2.04
C ARG A 207 15.50 -2.45 1.50
N LEU A 208 16.35 -1.88 0.64
CA LEU A 208 17.51 -2.61 0.11
C LEU A 208 18.57 -2.88 1.19
N THR A 209 18.87 -1.89 2.02
CA THR A 209 19.80 -2.04 3.15
C THR A 209 19.28 -3.07 4.14
N GLN A 210 17.99 -2.98 4.51
CA GLN A 210 17.35 -3.96 5.39
C GLN A 210 17.39 -5.37 4.79
N ALA A 211 17.06 -5.52 3.50
CA ALA A 211 17.08 -6.83 2.85
C ALA A 211 18.48 -7.42 2.75
N PHE A 212 19.49 -6.59 2.46
CA PHE A 212 20.88 -7.00 2.48
C PHE A 212 21.28 -7.54 3.86
N GLU A 213 20.96 -6.81 4.93
CA GLU A 213 21.28 -7.20 6.31
C GLU A 213 20.57 -8.52 6.69
N THR A 214 19.26 -8.60 6.48
CA THR A 214 18.45 -9.76 6.85
C THR A 214 18.88 -11.03 6.10
N ILE A 215 19.06 -10.96 4.79
CA ILE A 215 19.44 -12.12 3.97
C ILE A 215 20.89 -12.54 4.28
N SER A 216 21.79 -11.57 4.43
CA SER A 216 23.23 -11.86 4.53
C SER A 216 23.66 -12.29 5.92
N PHE A 217 23.00 -11.79 6.96
CA PHE A 217 23.42 -11.95 8.35
C PHE A 217 22.32 -12.53 9.24
N ASP A 218 21.16 -11.89 9.38
CA ASP A 218 20.16 -12.26 10.39
C ASP A 218 19.58 -13.67 10.14
N ALA A 219 19.39 -14.04 8.87
CA ALA A 219 18.87 -15.36 8.50
C ALA A 219 19.76 -16.53 8.97
N ARG A 220 21.03 -16.28 9.33
CA ARG A 220 21.94 -17.30 9.87
C ARG A 220 21.57 -17.77 11.27
N GLU A 221 20.69 -17.05 11.98
CA GLU A 221 20.17 -17.48 13.29
C GLU A 221 19.34 -18.78 13.18
N GLY A 222 18.66 -18.99 12.04
CA GLY A 222 17.81 -20.14 11.79
C GLY A 222 18.50 -21.27 11.01
N ASN A 223 17.69 -22.02 10.28
CA ASN A 223 18.09 -23.11 9.36
C ASN A 223 17.50 -22.87 7.95
N PRO A 224 17.85 -21.74 7.30
CA PRO A 224 17.18 -21.30 6.07
C PRO A 224 17.36 -22.29 4.91
N ILE A 225 16.35 -22.40 4.04
CA ILE A 225 16.40 -23.10 2.74
C ILE A 225 16.31 -22.16 1.54
N GLY A 226 16.00 -20.88 1.77
CA GLY A 226 15.80 -19.90 0.72
C GLY A 226 15.37 -18.55 1.29
N VAL A 227 14.91 -17.68 0.40
CA VAL A 227 14.47 -16.32 0.72
C VAL A 227 13.05 -16.09 0.20
N TYR A 228 12.21 -15.42 0.99
CA TYR A 228 10.88 -14.98 0.60
C TYR A 228 10.87 -13.45 0.44
N GLY A 229 10.85 -12.97 -0.80
CA GLY A 229 10.75 -11.55 -1.13
C GLY A 229 9.30 -11.11 -1.35
N ALA A 230 8.68 -10.50 -0.34
CA ALA A 230 7.32 -9.99 -0.44
C ALA A 230 7.25 -8.56 -1.00
N ALA A 231 6.13 -8.25 -1.65
CA ALA A 231 5.75 -6.90 -2.06
C ALA A 231 4.24 -6.79 -1.89
N TRP A 232 3.81 -6.32 -0.72
CA TRP A 232 2.40 -6.23 -0.37
C TRP A 232 1.68 -5.15 -1.19
N ASP A 233 0.35 -5.23 -1.27
CA ASP A 233 -0.49 -4.26 -2.01
C ASP A 233 -1.31 -3.37 -1.06
N ASP A 234 -0.94 -3.28 0.23
CA ASP A 234 -1.67 -2.52 1.25
C ASP A 234 -1.86 -1.04 0.88
N ALA A 235 -0.92 -0.51 0.11
CA ALA A 235 -0.94 0.85 -0.41
C ALA A 235 -1.12 0.93 -1.94
N GLY A 236 -1.43 -0.19 -2.59
CA GLY A 236 -1.87 -0.19 -3.99
C GLY A 236 -0.76 0.15 -4.99
N LEU A 237 0.50 -0.08 -4.62
CA LEU A 237 1.66 0.30 -5.41
C LEU A 237 1.69 -0.42 -6.75
N HIS A 238 2.29 0.20 -7.76
CA HIS A 238 2.45 -0.44 -9.06
C HIS A 238 3.58 -1.49 -9.05
N ASN A 239 3.41 -2.65 -9.70
CA ASN A 239 4.39 -3.75 -9.66
C ASN A 239 5.72 -3.32 -10.25
N GLU A 240 5.66 -2.42 -11.24
CA GLU A 240 6.83 -1.77 -11.82
C GLU A 240 7.70 -1.07 -10.78
N THR A 241 7.15 -0.64 -9.64
CA THR A 241 7.94 0.00 -8.58
C THR A 241 8.79 -0.99 -7.77
N PHE A 242 8.60 -2.31 -7.91
CA PHE A 242 9.28 -3.31 -7.08
C PHE A 242 10.50 -3.99 -7.73
N TRP A 243 10.76 -3.77 -9.01
CA TRP A 243 11.80 -4.53 -9.73
C TRP A 243 13.21 -4.42 -9.13
N LEU A 244 13.61 -3.23 -8.65
CA LEU A 244 14.88 -3.05 -7.94
C LEU A 244 14.94 -3.87 -6.65
N GLY A 245 13.85 -3.91 -5.90
CA GLY A 245 13.74 -4.70 -4.68
C GLY A 245 13.81 -6.19 -4.97
N TRP A 246 12.99 -6.68 -5.92
CA TRP A 246 12.97 -8.10 -6.28
C TRP A 246 14.30 -8.59 -6.85
N SER A 247 15.00 -7.78 -7.65
CA SER A 247 16.35 -8.14 -8.11
C SER A 247 17.34 -8.24 -6.96
N ALA A 248 17.21 -7.39 -5.94
CA ALA A 248 18.08 -7.40 -4.78
C ALA A 248 17.85 -8.66 -3.92
N VAL A 249 16.58 -9.05 -3.73
CA VAL A 249 16.23 -10.32 -3.07
C VAL A 249 16.87 -11.49 -3.81
N ALA A 250 16.72 -11.56 -5.14
CA ALA A 250 17.30 -12.62 -5.95
C ALA A 250 18.84 -12.66 -5.86
N GLN A 251 19.48 -11.48 -5.93
CA GLN A 251 20.93 -11.34 -5.90
C GLN A 251 21.50 -11.85 -4.57
N TRP A 252 20.98 -11.39 -3.44
CA TRP A 252 21.53 -11.77 -2.15
C TRP A 252 21.09 -13.15 -1.68
N ALA A 253 19.97 -13.67 -2.19
CA ALA A 253 19.61 -15.07 -2.03
C ALA A 253 20.64 -15.99 -2.73
N TRP A 254 21.17 -15.56 -3.89
CA TRP A 254 22.20 -16.32 -4.61
C TRP A 254 23.60 -16.16 -4.01
N SER A 255 23.98 -14.92 -3.68
CA SER A 255 25.29 -14.58 -3.15
C SER A 255 25.14 -13.73 -1.88
N ALA A 256 24.90 -14.37 -0.74
CA ALA A 256 24.75 -13.67 0.53
C ALA A 256 25.98 -12.79 0.85
N GLY A 257 25.73 -11.53 1.25
CA GLY A 257 26.77 -10.56 1.63
C GLY A 257 27.49 -9.87 0.47
N THR A 258 27.18 -10.19 -0.79
CA THR A 258 27.81 -9.55 -1.96
C THR A 258 26.86 -9.54 -3.18
N PRO A 259 26.84 -8.48 -4.01
CA PRO A 259 27.59 -7.23 -3.89
C PRO A 259 27.03 -6.33 -2.79
N SER A 260 27.73 -5.21 -2.52
CA SER A 260 27.20 -4.15 -1.66
C SER A 260 25.89 -3.57 -2.24
N VAL A 261 25.07 -2.94 -1.38
CA VAL A 261 23.82 -2.28 -1.81
C VAL A 261 24.07 -1.27 -2.94
N ALA A 262 25.08 -0.41 -2.80
CA ALA A 262 25.40 0.61 -3.80
C ALA A 262 25.81 -0.01 -5.15
N GLN A 263 26.60 -1.09 -5.12
CA GLN A 263 26.98 -1.80 -6.33
C GLN A 263 25.78 -2.48 -7.00
N HIS A 264 24.91 -3.16 -6.23
CA HIS A 264 23.69 -3.77 -6.76
C HIS A 264 22.80 -2.74 -7.46
N VAL A 265 22.58 -1.58 -6.81
CA VAL A 265 21.78 -0.49 -7.39
C VAL A 265 22.39 -0.03 -8.72
N ALA A 266 23.70 0.23 -8.77
CA ALA A 266 24.36 0.68 -9.99
C ALA A 266 24.27 -0.34 -11.14
N GLU A 267 24.48 -1.62 -10.84
CA GLU A 267 24.38 -2.72 -11.80
C GLU A 267 22.94 -2.94 -12.27
N PHE A 268 21.97 -2.82 -11.37
CA PHE A 268 20.55 -2.89 -11.69
C PHE A 268 20.16 -1.80 -12.69
N MET A 269 20.58 -0.55 -12.51
CA MET A 269 20.18 0.53 -13.44
C MET A 269 20.64 0.23 -14.87
N GLN A 270 21.86 -0.27 -15.04
CA GLN A 270 22.40 -0.63 -16.36
C GLN A 270 21.75 -1.90 -16.92
N THR A 271 21.55 -2.91 -16.07
CA THR A 271 21.00 -4.19 -16.50
C THR A 271 19.51 -4.09 -16.80
N TYR A 272 18.74 -3.40 -15.97
CA TYR A 272 17.30 -3.32 -16.11
C TYR A 272 16.88 -2.34 -17.21
N TYR A 273 17.52 -1.17 -17.35
CA TYR A 273 17.12 -0.18 -18.36
C TYR A 273 18.02 -0.13 -19.61
N GLY A 274 19.28 -0.57 -19.51
CA GLY A 274 20.29 -0.51 -20.57
C GLY A 274 21.43 0.47 -20.25
N PRO A 275 22.62 0.32 -20.86
CA PRO A 275 23.83 1.05 -20.47
C PRO A 275 23.83 2.55 -20.80
N ARG A 276 22.85 3.03 -21.57
CA ARG A 276 22.77 4.45 -21.99
C ARG A 276 21.98 5.33 -21.03
N VAL A 277 21.25 4.74 -20.07
CA VAL A 277 20.51 5.53 -19.08
C VAL A 277 21.48 6.30 -18.17
N ARG A 278 21.00 7.42 -17.64
CA ARG A 278 21.77 8.29 -16.73
C ARG A 278 20.89 8.70 -15.56
N ASP A 279 21.52 9.00 -14.44
CA ASP A 279 20.89 9.64 -13.27
C ASP A 279 19.70 8.84 -12.70
N MET A 280 19.63 7.53 -12.98
CA MET A 280 18.51 6.68 -12.56
C MET A 280 18.41 6.57 -11.03
N VAL A 281 19.53 6.60 -10.31
CA VAL A 281 19.53 6.62 -8.83
C VAL A 281 18.87 7.90 -8.32
N GLU A 282 19.19 9.05 -8.93
CA GLU A 282 18.56 10.33 -8.57
C GLU A 282 17.07 10.35 -8.89
N ILE A 283 16.64 9.68 -9.97
CA ILE A 283 15.23 9.51 -10.30
C ILE A 283 14.50 8.75 -9.19
N TYR A 284 15.05 7.61 -8.75
CA TYR A 284 14.47 6.81 -7.66
C TYR A 284 14.41 7.61 -6.35
N MET A 285 15.49 8.32 -5.98
CA MET A 285 15.53 9.15 -4.78
C MET A 285 14.52 10.31 -4.84
N GLY A 286 14.45 11.01 -5.96
CA GLY A 286 13.50 12.11 -6.14
C GLY A 286 12.04 11.66 -6.10
N LEU A 287 11.73 10.50 -6.70
CA LEU A 287 10.38 9.94 -6.62
C LEU A 287 10.04 9.45 -5.20
N GLN A 288 11.00 8.83 -4.51
CA GLN A 288 10.84 8.47 -3.10
C GLN A 288 10.56 9.72 -2.24
N GLU A 289 11.32 10.81 -2.42
CA GLU A 289 11.13 12.09 -1.71
C GLU A 289 9.71 12.64 -1.93
N GLN A 290 9.26 12.73 -3.18
CA GLN A 290 7.91 13.17 -3.55
C GLN A 290 6.82 12.30 -2.92
N ALA A 291 6.99 10.97 -2.96
CA ALA A 291 6.04 10.03 -2.38
C ALA A 291 5.98 10.14 -0.84
N ARG A 292 7.11 10.40 -0.17
CA ARG A 292 7.14 10.62 1.28
C ARG A 292 6.41 11.89 1.68
N PHE A 293 6.58 12.97 0.92
CA PHE A 293 5.84 14.20 1.16
C PHE A 293 4.34 13.99 0.99
N PHE A 294 3.90 13.33 -0.08
CA PHE A 294 2.49 12.95 -0.27
C PHE A 294 1.94 12.19 0.95
N GLU A 295 2.66 11.21 1.47
CA GLU A 295 2.19 10.41 2.62
C GLU A 295 2.14 11.21 3.93
N ALA A 296 3.06 12.16 4.11
CA ALA A 296 3.24 12.89 5.37
C ALA A 296 2.35 14.15 5.50
N SER A 297 1.95 14.75 4.38
CA SER A 297 1.27 16.06 4.32
C SER A 297 -0.25 15.96 4.21
N TRP A 298 -0.83 15.05 4.99
CA TRP A 298 -2.28 14.93 5.20
C TRP A 298 -2.62 15.05 6.68
N ASP A 299 -3.73 15.74 6.97
CA ASP A 299 -4.36 15.62 8.28
C ASP A 299 -5.01 14.25 8.44
N ARG A 300 -4.99 13.76 9.68
CA ARG A 300 -5.64 12.51 10.05
C ARG A 300 -6.80 12.81 11.00
N VAL A 301 -8.02 12.69 10.50
CA VAL A 301 -9.26 12.96 11.27
C VAL A 301 -10.00 11.66 11.57
N PRO A 302 -10.85 11.57 12.63
CA PRO A 302 -11.71 10.41 12.81
C PRO A 302 -12.50 10.09 11.55
N SER A 303 -12.58 8.79 11.19
CA SER A 303 -13.20 8.39 9.94
C SER A 303 -14.67 8.81 9.88
N ARG A 304 -15.06 9.40 8.75
CA ARG A 304 -16.45 9.81 8.45
C ARG A 304 -17.20 8.73 7.68
N VAL A 305 -16.47 7.80 7.06
CA VAL A 305 -17.02 6.75 6.22
C VAL A 305 -16.95 5.35 6.86
N ARG A 306 -16.18 5.19 7.95
CA ARG A 306 -16.01 3.90 8.65
C ARG A 306 -16.34 4.06 10.14
N GLY A 307 -17.04 3.06 10.69
CA GLY A 307 -17.20 2.91 12.12
C GLY A 307 -15.91 2.47 12.82
N LEU A 308 -16.00 2.20 14.13
CA LEU A 308 -14.90 1.66 14.92
C LEU A 308 -14.39 0.34 14.32
N GLY A 309 -13.08 0.16 14.29
CA GLY A 309 -12.44 -1.11 13.99
C GLY A 309 -12.68 -2.13 15.10
N TYR A 310 -12.65 -3.41 14.72
CA TYR A 310 -12.92 -4.54 15.58
C TYR A 310 -11.82 -4.79 16.63
N GLY A 311 -10.56 -4.53 16.25
CA GLY A 311 -9.38 -4.84 17.06
C GLY A 311 -8.09 -4.60 16.29
N ASN A 312 -7.02 -5.22 16.76
CA ASN A 312 -5.74 -5.35 16.07
C ASN A 312 -5.08 -6.66 16.54
N SER A 313 -3.78 -6.81 16.29
CA SER A 313 -2.99 -7.99 16.68
C SER A 313 -3.15 -8.39 18.15
N ASP A 314 -3.30 -7.44 19.07
CA ASP A 314 -3.46 -7.76 20.50
C ASP A 314 -4.80 -8.46 20.82
N GLY A 315 -5.80 -8.27 19.97
CA GLY A 315 -7.14 -8.83 20.11
C GLY A 315 -8.25 -7.79 19.97
N LYS A 316 -9.46 -8.22 20.31
CA LYS A 316 -10.68 -7.43 20.14
C LYS A 316 -10.67 -6.20 21.05
N ARG A 317 -10.67 -5.02 20.43
CA ARG A 317 -10.85 -3.72 21.10
C ARG A 317 -11.32 -2.68 20.08
N PRO A 318 -12.28 -1.80 20.40
CA PRO A 318 -12.68 -0.77 19.45
C PRO A 318 -11.50 0.13 19.08
N ILE A 319 -11.22 0.29 17.79
CA ILE A 319 -10.16 1.16 17.27
C ILE A 319 -10.77 2.32 16.48
N THR A 320 -10.40 3.55 16.82
CA THR A 320 -10.75 4.72 16.02
C THR A 320 -9.96 4.71 14.71
N ARG A 321 -10.66 4.53 13.60
CA ARG A 321 -10.10 4.66 12.25
C ARG A 321 -9.96 6.12 11.86
N ARG A 322 -9.03 6.42 10.95
CA ARG A 322 -8.72 7.80 10.54
C ARG A 322 -8.84 7.97 9.04
N ASP A 323 -9.43 9.07 8.59
CA ASP A 323 -9.40 9.48 7.19
C ASP A 323 -8.28 10.51 6.98
N LEU A 324 -7.75 10.54 5.76
CA LEU A 324 -6.79 11.54 5.31
C LEU A 324 -7.55 12.71 4.67
N THR A 325 -7.18 13.95 5.00
CA THR A 325 -7.83 15.15 4.46
C THR A 325 -6.91 16.37 4.61
N LEU A 326 -7.36 17.52 4.09
CA LEU A 326 -6.85 18.85 4.39
C LEU A 326 -8.03 19.77 4.71
N PRO A 327 -7.86 20.84 5.50
CA PRO A 327 -8.93 21.79 5.71
C PRO A 327 -9.26 22.54 4.42
N GLN A 328 -10.49 23.03 4.30
CA GLN A 328 -10.80 24.02 3.25
C GLN A 328 -10.25 25.39 3.68
N PRO A 329 -9.87 26.27 2.74
CA PRO A 329 -9.73 27.70 3.03
C PRO A 329 -11.00 28.24 3.69
N ALA A 330 -10.88 29.14 4.67
CA ALA A 330 -12.05 29.71 5.31
C ALA A 330 -12.87 30.53 4.30
N LEU A 331 -14.19 30.37 4.30
CA LEU A 331 -15.07 31.21 3.50
C LEU A 331 -15.07 32.63 4.09
N PRO A 332 -14.96 33.68 3.26
CA PRO A 332 -15.08 35.04 3.72
C PRO A 332 -16.51 35.37 4.16
N HIS A 333 -16.63 36.25 5.14
CA HIS A 333 -17.91 36.72 5.62
C HIS A 333 -18.61 37.56 4.53
N PRO A 334 -19.89 37.30 4.19
CA PRO A 334 -20.56 38.00 3.08
C PRO A 334 -20.56 39.53 3.21
N SER A 335 -20.61 40.06 4.45
CA SER A 335 -20.36 41.47 4.72
C SER A 335 -18.89 41.71 5.04
N GLY A 336 -18.21 42.53 4.23
CA GLY A 336 -16.81 42.94 4.47
C GLY A 336 -15.76 41.99 3.88
N LEU A 337 -16.14 40.76 3.52
CA LEU A 337 -15.26 39.72 2.99
C LEU A 337 -14.11 39.32 3.92
N ASP A 338 -14.24 39.57 5.22
CA ASP A 338 -13.23 39.17 6.21
C ASP A 338 -13.16 37.65 6.36
N PHE A 339 -11.96 37.09 6.47
CA PHE A 339 -11.75 35.68 6.75
C PHE A 339 -10.50 35.46 7.61
N ALA A 340 -10.40 34.28 8.23
CA ALA A 340 -9.21 33.87 8.97
C ALA A 340 -8.41 32.85 8.13
N PRO A 341 -7.14 33.12 7.80
CA PRO A 341 -6.34 32.19 7.00
C PRO A 341 -6.06 30.90 7.79
N VAL A 342 -6.19 29.78 7.09
CA VAL A 342 -6.00 28.41 7.58
C VAL A 342 -4.59 27.93 7.27
N TYR A 343 -4.05 28.25 6.10
CA TYR A 343 -2.75 27.77 5.61
C TYR A 343 -1.58 28.62 6.13
N VAL A 344 -1.57 28.77 7.46
CA VAL A 344 -0.55 29.45 8.25
C VAL A 344 -0.13 28.56 9.43
N GLY A 345 0.87 28.98 10.20
CA GLY A 345 1.27 28.28 11.43
C GLY A 345 1.71 26.83 11.15
N ARG A 346 0.89 25.84 11.54
CA ARG A 346 1.25 24.42 11.45
C ARG A 346 1.43 23.90 10.02
N TYR A 347 0.81 24.54 9.02
CA TYR A 347 0.96 24.15 7.62
C TYR A 347 2.13 24.85 6.92
N GLN A 348 2.75 25.84 7.57
CA GLN A 348 3.88 26.58 7.00
C GLN A 348 5.04 25.67 6.57
N PRO A 349 5.47 24.66 7.37
CA PRO A 349 6.50 23.72 6.91
C PRO A 349 6.08 22.91 5.68
N TRP A 350 4.80 22.54 5.56
CA TRP A 350 4.31 21.82 4.39
C TRP A 350 4.27 22.69 3.14
N LEU A 351 3.99 23.98 3.28
CA LEU A 351 4.04 24.94 2.16
C LEU A 351 5.46 25.15 1.65
N GLU A 352 6.44 25.24 2.56
CA GLU A 352 7.86 25.37 2.22
C GLU A 352 8.39 24.12 1.51
N GLU A 353 8.04 22.94 2.02
CA GLU A 353 8.39 21.66 1.41
C GLU A 353 7.68 21.45 0.06
N ALA A 354 6.37 21.75 -0.02
CA ALA A 354 5.61 21.71 -1.26
C ALA A 354 6.23 22.58 -2.35
N ARG A 355 6.64 23.82 -2.02
CA ARG A 355 7.32 24.72 -2.96
C ARG A 355 8.62 24.12 -3.48
N THR A 356 9.44 23.60 -2.57
CA THR A 356 10.72 22.95 -2.92
C THR A 356 10.50 21.76 -3.86
N LEU A 357 9.48 20.94 -3.59
CA LEU A 357 9.20 19.74 -4.37
C LEU A 357 8.48 20.04 -5.69
N ALA A 358 7.64 21.07 -5.73
CA ALA A 358 7.06 21.58 -6.96
C ALA A 358 8.15 22.09 -7.93
N ASP A 359 9.13 22.85 -7.42
CA ASP A 359 10.27 23.32 -8.22
C ASP A 359 11.15 22.16 -8.75
N LYS A 360 11.30 21.08 -7.97
CA LYS A 360 12.07 19.89 -8.36
C LYS A 360 11.33 19.00 -9.37
N ALA A 361 10.00 18.95 -9.34
CA ALA A 361 9.20 18.00 -10.12
C ALA A 361 9.44 18.10 -11.64
N PRO A 362 9.47 19.29 -12.29
CA PRO A 362 9.76 19.41 -13.71
C PRO A 362 11.13 18.86 -14.11
N ALA A 363 12.17 19.08 -13.30
CA ALA A 363 13.50 18.57 -13.56
C ALA A 363 13.54 17.04 -13.46
N LEU A 364 12.87 16.46 -12.45
CA LEU A 364 12.74 15.02 -12.32
C LEU A 364 11.96 14.41 -13.50
N GLN A 365 10.86 15.05 -13.90
CA GLN A 365 10.05 14.66 -15.04
C GLN A 365 10.86 14.68 -16.35
N LEU A 366 11.69 15.70 -16.57
CA LEU A 366 12.58 15.79 -17.73
C LEU A 366 13.61 14.65 -17.72
N LYS A 367 14.26 14.37 -16.58
CA LYS A 367 15.21 13.24 -16.45
C LYS A 367 14.57 11.91 -16.82
N ILE A 368 13.32 11.67 -16.42
CA ILE A 368 12.58 10.45 -16.78
C ILE A 368 12.35 10.40 -18.29
N GLN A 369 11.87 11.49 -18.90
CA GLN A 369 11.60 11.56 -20.34
C GLN A 369 12.87 11.36 -21.19
N GLU A 370 14.01 11.94 -20.79
CA GLU A 370 15.28 11.69 -21.44
C GLU A 370 15.69 10.21 -21.37
N ASN A 371 15.48 9.58 -20.21
CA ASN A 371 15.81 8.16 -20.04
C ASN A 371 14.86 7.24 -20.81
N MET A 372 13.61 7.62 -21.06
CA MET A 372 12.73 6.86 -21.96
C MET A 372 13.31 6.72 -23.37
N LEU A 373 13.99 7.77 -23.86
CA LEU A 373 14.66 7.75 -25.17
C LEU A 373 15.96 6.95 -25.14
N ARG A 374 16.65 6.91 -23.99
CA ARG A 374 17.94 6.21 -23.84
C ARG A 374 17.77 4.73 -23.53
N ALA A 375 16.73 4.35 -22.81
CA ALA A 375 16.48 2.99 -22.35
C ALA A 375 16.30 2.02 -23.52
N ASP A 376 16.99 0.88 -23.41
CA ASP A 376 16.92 -0.23 -24.37
C ASP A 376 15.73 -1.16 -24.06
N ARG A 377 15.31 -1.20 -22.79
CA ARG A 377 14.28 -2.10 -22.27
C ARG A 377 13.56 -1.47 -21.08
N ASN A 378 12.43 -2.06 -20.71
CA ASN A 378 11.63 -1.67 -19.54
C ASN A 378 11.22 -0.19 -19.53
N ARG A 379 10.97 0.39 -20.71
CA ARG A 379 10.51 1.79 -20.84
C ARG A 379 9.19 2.05 -20.11
N TYR A 380 8.31 1.05 -20.07
CA TYR A 380 7.04 1.14 -19.36
C TYR A 380 7.22 1.41 -17.85
N ASN A 381 8.31 0.92 -17.26
CA ASN A 381 8.67 1.25 -15.88
C ASN A 381 8.87 2.77 -15.68
N LEU A 382 9.54 3.42 -16.62
CA LEU A 382 9.72 4.88 -16.63
C LEU A 382 8.40 5.61 -16.86
N GLU A 383 7.46 5.03 -17.63
CA GLU A 383 6.12 5.61 -17.81
C GLU A 383 5.35 5.61 -16.49
N VAL A 384 5.42 4.52 -15.73
CA VAL A 384 4.83 4.43 -14.38
C VAL A 384 5.47 5.45 -13.44
N MET A 385 6.79 5.57 -13.42
CA MET A 385 7.48 6.58 -12.61
C MET A 385 7.09 8.00 -13.01
N SER A 386 6.98 8.28 -14.31
CA SER A 386 6.51 9.57 -14.83
C SER A 386 5.08 9.88 -14.34
N ALA A 387 4.18 8.90 -14.39
CA ALA A 387 2.80 9.08 -13.93
C ALA A 387 2.76 9.36 -12.41
N LEU A 388 3.60 8.67 -11.63
CA LEU A 388 3.72 8.89 -10.20
C LEU A 388 4.32 10.26 -9.85
N VAL A 389 5.32 10.74 -10.58
CA VAL A 389 5.86 12.10 -10.40
C VAL A 389 4.78 13.14 -10.65
N ALA A 390 4.03 13.01 -11.75
CA ALA A 390 2.93 13.92 -12.06
C ALA A 390 1.83 13.90 -10.96
N PHE A 391 1.50 12.72 -10.44
CA PHE A 391 0.51 12.56 -9.37
C PHE A 391 0.97 13.18 -8.04
N SER A 392 2.21 12.92 -7.62
CA SER A 392 2.77 13.53 -6.40
C SER A 392 2.97 15.05 -6.55
N HIS A 393 3.30 15.52 -7.76
CA HIS A 393 3.44 16.94 -8.06
C HIS A 393 2.10 17.68 -7.92
N HIS A 394 1.00 17.10 -8.43
CA HIS A 394 -0.35 17.64 -8.23
C HIS A 394 -0.67 17.85 -6.74
N HIS A 395 -0.22 16.95 -5.87
CA HIS A 395 -0.42 17.11 -4.43
C HIS A 395 0.35 18.30 -3.82
N ALA A 396 1.57 18.58 -4.29
CA ALA A 396 2.29 19.78 -3.89
C ALA A 396 1.56 21.05 -4.36
N GLU A 397 1.07 21.05 -5.61
CA GLU A 397 0.28 22.14 -6.19
C GLU A 397 -1.09 22.34 -5.52
N LEU A 398 -1.70 21.26 -5.01
CA LEU A 398 -2.89 21.31 -4.18
C LEU A 398 -2.61 22.12 -2.91
N ILE A 399 -1.56 21.79 -2.16
CA ILE A 399 -1.19 22.47 -0.91
C ILE A 399 -0.87 23.96 -1.16
N LEU A 400 -0.06 24.25 -2.19
CA LEU A 400 0.26 25.62 -2.59
C LEU A 400 -0.98 26.38 -3.08
N GLY A 401 -1.87 25.69 -3.80
CA GLY A 401 -3.09 26.26 -4.33
C GLY A 401 -4.10 26.65 -3.27
N MET A 402 -4.12 25.95 -2.15
CA MET A 402 -4.95 26.35 -1.01
C MET A 402 -4.45 27.65 -0.36
N GLN A 403 -3.13 27.88 -0.30
CA GLN A 403 -2.57 29.16 0.12
C GLN A 403 -2.85 30.27 -0.91
N ASP A 404 -2.74 29.99 -2.22
CA ASP A 404 -3.05 30.97 -3.27
C ASP A 404 -4.54 31.39 -3.25
N ILE A 405 -5.45 30.45 -2.93
CA ILE A 405 -6.85 30.78 -2.68
C ILE A 405 -6.97 31.81 -1.55
N GLU A 406 -6.30 31.59 -0.41
CA GLU A 406 -6.34 32.52 0.72
C GLU A 406 -5.74 33.89 0.39
N GLN A 407 -4.67 33.95 -0.40
CA GLN A 407 -4.09 35.22 -0.87
C GLN A 407 -5.09 36.01 -1.70
N ARG A 408 -5.80 35.36 -2.63
CA ARG A 408 -6.86 35.99 -3.44
C ARG A 408 -8.06 36.43 -2.60
N LEU A 409 -8.42 35.68 -1.57
CA LEU A 409 -9.45 36.11 -0.62
C LEU A 409 -9.00 37.36 0.16
N ALA A 410 -7.74 37.47 0.54
CA ALA A 410 -7.20 38.66 1.22
C ALA A 410 -7.21 39.90 0.31
N GLU A 411 -6.87 39.74 -0.97
CA GLU A 411 -7.00 40.80 -1.98
C GLU A 411 -8.47 41.26 -2.14
N ALA A 412 -9.42 40.32 -2.03
CA ALA A 412 -10.84 40.65 -2.05
C ALA A 412 -11.26 41.45 -0.81
N THR A 413 -10.81 41.07 0.38
CA THR A 413 -11.02 41.82 1.63
C THR A 413 -10.46 43.24 1.54
N GLU A 414 -9.23 43.39 1.03
CA GLU A 414 -8.59 44.70 0.87
C GLU A 414 -9.34 45.60 -0.12
N SER A 415 -9.75 45.03 -1.26
CA SER A 415 -10.55 45.73 -2.26
C SER A 415 -11.92 46.15 -1.72
N ALA A 416 -12.58 45.28 -0.94
CA ALA A 416 -13.83 45.59 -0.28
C ALA A 416 -13.68 46.74 0.73
N GLY A 417 -12.65 46.68 1.59
CA GLY A 417 -12.34 47.74 2.56
C GLY A 417 -11.97 49.07 1.92
N SER A 418 -11.48 49.05 0.67
CA SER A 418 -11.14 50.23 -0.13
C SER A 418 -12.30 50.75 -1.01
N ALA A 419 -13.52 50.25 -0.81
CA ALA A 419 -14.69 50.58 -1.62
C ALA A 419 -14.52 50.32 -3.13
N ARG A 420 -13.80 49.25 -3.49
CA ARG A 420 -13.62 48.76 -4.88
C ARG A 420 -14.36 47.43 -5.06
N PRO A 421 -15.71 47.43 -5.11
CA PRO A 421 -16.50 46.21 -5.10
C PRO A 421 -16.30 45.32 -6.34
N GLN A 422 -16.04 45.94 -7.51
CA GLN A 422 -15.74 45.20 -8.73
C GLN A 422 -14.44 44.40 -8.61
N GLU A 423 -13.36 45.02 -8.13
CA GLU A 423 -12.07 44.37 -7.91
C GLU A 423 -12.19 43.27 -6.83
N ALA A 424 -12.99 43.50 -5.79
CA ALA A 424 -13.25 42.47 -4.78
C ALA A 424 -13.93 41.23 -5.37
N VAL A 425 -14.95 41.42 -6.22
CA VAL A 425 -15.60 40.30 -6.94
C VAL A 425 -14.63 39.60 -7.88
N GLU A 426 -13.76 40.34 -8.58
CA GLU A 426 -12.74 39.77 -9.46
C GLU A 426 -11.75 38.89 -8.68
N SER A 427 -11.28 39.33 -7.51
CA SER A 427 -10.43 38.53 -6.62
C SER A 427 -11.15 37.28 -6.09
N LEU A 428 -12.43 37.38 -5.69
CA LEU A 428 -13.23 36.20 -5.29
C LEU A 428 -13.41 35.21 -6.46
N MET A 429 -13.69 35.71 -7.67
CA MET A 429 -13.78 34.89 -8.88
C MET A 429 -12.44 34.23 -9.22
N SER A 430 -11.33 34.93 -8.94
CA SER A 430 -9.99 34.38 -9.08
C SER A 430 -9.74 33.21 -8.12
N ALA A 431 -10.15 33.36 -6.85
CA ALA A 431 -10.12 32.28 -5.85
C ALA A 431 -10.98 31.07 -6.29
N TYR A 432 -12.20 31.33 -6.79
CA TYR A 432 -13.08 30.30 -7.35
C TYR A 432 -12.41 29.57 -8.54
N THR A 433 -11.78 30.32 -9.44
CA THR A 433 -11.06 29.78 -10.61
C THR A 433 -9.87 28.92 -10.21
N ARG A 434 -9.13 29.31 -9.16
CA ARG A 434 -8.03 28.50 -8.63
C ARG A 434 -8.54 27.16 -8.08
N ALA A 435 -9.62 27.18 -7.30
CA ALA A 435 -10.25 25.96 -6.79
C ALA A 435 -10.77 25.05 -7.93
N ALA A 436 -11.43 25.62 -8.93
CA ALA A 436 -11.86 24.89 -10.13
C ALA A 436 -10.70 24.23 -10.88
N THR A 437 -9.57 24.93 -10.97
CA THR A 437 -8.37 24.43 -11.64
C THR A 437 -7.77 23.24 -10.89
N ILE A 438 -7.66 23.33 -9.56
CA ILE A 438 -7.21 22.20 -8.72
C ILE A 438 -8.11 20.97 -8.95
N ALA A 439 -9.43 21.13 -8.89
CA ALA A 439 -10.38 20.03 -9.09
C ALA A 439 -10.25 19.38 -10.49
N ARG A 440 -10.07 20.19 -11.53
CA ARG A 440 -9.85 19.71 -12.90
C ARG A 440 -8.49 19.02 -13.07
N GLU A 441 -7.43 19.56 -12.45
CA GLU A 441 -6.08 18.98 -12.48
C GLU A 441 -6.01 17.64 -11.77
N ARG A 442 -6.73 17.48 -10.64
CA ARG A 442 -6.91 16.21 -9.95
C ARG A 442 -7.41 15.13 -10.91
N GLN A 443 -8.54 15.41 -11.58
CA GLN A 443 -9.15 14.46 -12.51
C GLN A 443 -8.24 14.13 -13.69
N ASN A 444 -7.66 15.15 -14.32
CA ASN A 444 -6.77 14.96 -15.47
C ASN A 444 -5.52 14.14 -15.12
N THR A 445 -4.92 14.41 -13.96
CA THR A 445 -3.72 13.71 -13.50
C THR A 445 -4.05 12.26 -13.13
N PHE A 446 -5.19 12.04 -12.48
CA PHE A 446 -5.67 10.70 -12.17
C PHE A 446 -5.92 9.85 -13.42
N GLU A 447 -6.67 10.35 -14.40
CA GLU A 447 -6.99 9.58 -15.60
C GLU A 447 -5.73 9.20 -16.39
N ARG A 448 -4.72 10.08 -16.44
CA ARG A 448 -3.41 9.76 -17.03
C ARG A 448 -2.67 8.67 -16.25
N LEU A 449 -2.70 8.73 -14.92
CA LEU A 449 -2.09 7.70 -14.08
C LEU A 449 -2.79 6.36 -14.27
N LYS A 450 -4.12 6.35 -14.20
CA LYS A 450 -4.95 5.15 -14.40
C LYS A 450 -4.68 4.52 -15.77
N ALA A 451 -4.72 5.33 -16.84
CA ALA A 451 -4.43 4.86 -18.19
C ALA A 451 -3.01 4.27 -18.33
N THR A 452 -2.06 4.72 -17.53
CA THR A 452 -0.71 4.13 -17.48
C THR A 452 -0.73 2.82 -16.72
N TYR A 453 -1.29 2.79 -15.51
CA TYR A 453 -1.35 1.61 -14.63
C TYR A 453 -2.07 0.43 -15.27
N GLU A 454 -3.18 0.69 -15.97
CA GLU A 454 -4.02 -0.34 -16.57
C GLU A 454 -3.43 -0.93 -17.87
N LYS A 455 -2.26 -0.47 -18.34
CA LYS A 455 -1.54 -1.11 -19.47
C LYS A 455 -1.06 -2.52 -19.13
N SER A 456 -0.62 -2.75 -17.89
CA SER A 456 -0.05 -4.03 -17.44
C SER A 456 -0.84 -4.68 -16.30
N ARG A 457 -2.00 -4.13 -15.94
CA ARG A 457 -2.84 -4.60 -14.85
C ARG A 457 -4.29 -4.62 -15.31
N TYR A 458 -5.04 -5.64 -14.90
CA TYR A 458 -6.49 -5.57 -15.01
C TYR A 458 -7.01 -4.43 -14.11
N PRO A 459 -8.13 -3.78 -14.50
CA PRO A 459 -8.79 -2.80 -13.65
C PRO A 459 -9.04 -3.39 -12.25
N LYS A 460 -8.63 -2.66 -11.20
CA LYS A 460 -8.87 -3.06 -9.81
C LYS A 460 -10.38 -3.08 -9.55
N GLY A 461 -10.87 -4.10 -8.86
CA GLY A 461 -12.29 -4.25 -8.54
C GLY A 461 -13.19 -4.58 -9.74
N ARG A 462 -12.63 -5.16 -10.81
CA ARG A 462 -13.38 -5.50 -12.03
C ARG A 462 -14.51 -6.50 -11.75
N SER A 463 -15.73 -6.12 -12.11
CA SER A 463 -16.87 -7.05 -12.24
C SER A 463 -16.82 -7.79 -13.58
N LEU A 464 -17.24 -9.06 -13.59
CA LEU A 464 -17.33 -9.90 -14.79
C LEU A 464 -18.80 -10.13 -15.15
N GLN A 465 -19.09 -10.55 -16.39
CA GLN A 465 -20.47 -10.66 -16.90
C GLN A 465 -21.35 -11.49 -15.96
N GLY A 466 -22.33 -10.82 -15.31
CA GLY A 466 -23.26 -11.43 -14.34
C GLY A 466 -22.73 -11.59 -12.91
N GLN A 467 -21.47 -11.20 -12.64
CA GLN A 467 -20.84 -11.29 -11.33
C GLN A 467 -20.25 -9.94 -10.91
N ALA A 468 -20.89 -9.31 -9.92
CA ALA A 468 -20.37 -8.10 -9.30
C ALA A 468 -19.10 -8.42 -8.48
N PHE A 469 -18.10 -7.55 -8.56
CA PHE A 469 -16.97 -7.59 -7.64
C PHE A 469 -17.47 -7.30 -6.22
N VAL A 470 -17.14 -8.18 -5.28
CA VAL A 470 -17.50 -8.00 -3.87
C VAL A 470 -16.38 -7.25 -3.19
N HIS A 471 -16.67 -6.00 -2.79
CA HIS A 471 -15.79 -5.20 -1.96
C HIS A 471 -16.41 -5.05 -0.58
N THR A 472 -15.65 -5.40 0.46
CA THR A 472 -16.05 -5.17 1.85
C THR A 472 -14.79 -4.77 2.60
N MET A 473 -14.80 -3.57 3.17
CA MET A 473 -13.65 -3.06 3.92
C MET A 473 -13.34 -3.94 5.14
N ASP A 474 -12.07 -4.15 5.38
CA ASP A 474 -11.56 -5.03 6.44
C ASP A 474 -11.89 -4.53 7.86
N ASP A 475 -12.47 -5.38 8.72
CA ASP A 475 -12.88 -4.98 10.08
C ASP A 475 -11.71 -4.65 11.04
N VAL A 476 -10.49 -5.00 10.68
CA VAL A 476 -9.29 -4.90 11.52
C VAL A 476 -8.24 -3.99 10.88
N LYS A 477 -7.97 -4.18 9.58
CA LYS A 477 -6.98 -3.43 8.83
C LYS A 477 -7.57 -2.14 8.26
N ASP A 478 -6.65 -1.20 8.00
CA ASP A 478 -6.97 0.09 7.41
C ASP A 478 -5.99 0.43 6.30
N HIS A 479 -5.96 -0.44 5.29
CA HIS A 479 -5.12 -0.32 4.12
C HIS A 479 -5.62 0.80 3.21
N TRP A 480 -4.69 1.65 2.73
CA TRP A 480 -5.04 2.78 1.87
C TRP A 480 -5.70 2.32 0.57
N ALA A 481 -5.20 1.22 -0.01
CA ALA A 481 -5.72 0.67 -1.24
C ALA A 481 -7.05 -0.10 -1.10
N ASP A 482 -7.52 -0.33 0.12
CA ASP A 482 -8.83 -0.95 0.41
C ASP A 482 -9.94 0.10 0.61
N ARG A 483 -9.60 1.40 0.62
CA ARG A 483 -10.59 2.47 0.85
C ARG A 483 -11.66 2.56 -0.23
N ARG A 484 -11.35 2.09 -1.44
CA ARG A 484 -12.29 1.98 -2.57
C ARG A 484 -11.94 0.72 -3.39
N PRO A 485 -12.92 0.14 -4.11
CA PRO A 485 -12.71 -1.09 -4.88
C PRO A 485 -11.78 -0.91 -6.09
N ASP A 486 -11.57 0.31 -6.56
CA ASP A 486 -10.78 0.66 -7.74
C ASP A 486 -9.68 1.68 -7.41
N LEU A 487 -8.90 2.10 -8.41
CA LEU A 487 -7.81 3.07 -8.23
C LEU A 487 -8.24 4.44 -7.67
N THR A 488 -9.54 4.76 -7.63
CA THR A 488 -10.01 6.03 -7.06
C THR A 488 -9.76 6.15 -5.56
N PHE A 489 -9.32 5.08 -4.88
CA PHE A 489 -8.81 5.18 -3.50
C PHE A 489 -7.69 6.22 -3.39
N MET A 490 -6.93 6.45 -4.47
CA MET A 490 -5.85 7.44 -4.51
C MET A 490 -6.36 8.88 -4.43
N LEU A 491 -7.60 9.13 -4.87
CA LEU A 491 -8.27 10.44 -4.81
C LEU A 491 -9.03 10.69 -3.52
N ALA A 492 -9.31 9.63 -2.76
CA ALA A 492 -10.14 9.70 -1.57
C ALA A 492 -9.68 10.78 -0.56
N PRO A 493 -8.37 10.98 -0.29
CA PRO A 493 -7.92 12.05 0.59
C PRO A 493 -8.28 13.45 0.07
N GLU A 494 -8.05 13.74 -1.20
CA GLU A 494 -8.31 15.06 -1.80
C GLU A 494 -9.82 15.33 -1.93
N GLU A 495 -10.60 14.34 -2.38
CA GLU A 495 -12.06 14.49 -2.48
C GLU A 495 -12.71 14.69 -1.10
N SER A 496 -12.10 14.18 -0.03
CA SER A 496 -12.59 14.41 1.34
C SER A 496 -12.51 15.88 1.78
N ILE A 497 -11.67 16.69 1.13
CA ILE A 497 -11.61 18.14 1.34
C ILE A 497 -12.92 18.78 0.90
N ASN A 498 -13.64 18.19 -0.07
CA ASN A 498 -14.89 18.70 -0.65
C ASN A 498 -14.74 20.12 -1.22
N LEU A 499 -13.71 20.35 -2.04
CA LEU A 499 -13.41 21.66 -2.62
C LEU A 499 -14.54 22.14 -3.54
N GLU A 500 -15.22 21.24 -4.23
CA GLU A 500 -16.40 21.52 -5.05
C GLU A 500 -17.55 22.07 -4.19
N GLY A 501 -17.79 21.47 -3.02
CA GLY A 501 -18.76 21.98 -2.06
C GLY A 501 -18.34 23.32 -1.44
N TRP A 502 -17.05 23.58 -1.31
CA TRP A 502 -16.54 24.91 -0.93
C TRP A 502 -16.81 25.94 -2.03
N MET A 503 -16.55 25.60 -3.30
CA MET A 503 -16.83 26.46 -4.45
C MET A 503 -18.32 26.83 -4.53
N GLN A 504 -19.23 25.88 -4.29
CA GLN A 504 -20.67 26.15 -4.24
C GLN A 504 -21.06 27.14 -3.14
N LYS A 505 -20.34 27.18 -2.02
CA LYS A 505 -20.59 28.15 -0.96
C LYS A 505 -19.98 29.51 -1.31
N LEU A 506 -18.78 29.52 -1.88
CA LEU A 506 -18.12 30.74 -2.33
C LEU A 506 -18.93 31.45 -3.43
N SER A 507 -19.55 30.71 -4.36
CA SER A 507 -20.42 31.31 -5.37
C SER A 507 -21.60 32.05 -4.75
N GLY A 508 -22.16 31.55 -3.64
CA GLY A 508 -23.16 32.26 -2.84
C GLY A 508 -22.62 33.59 -2.29
N VAL A 509 -21.45 33.56 -1.65
CA VAL A 509 -20.78 34.79 -1.16
C VAL A 509 -20.55 35.81 -2.28
N ILE A 510 -20.07 35.35 -3.44
CA ILE A 510 -19.81 36.21 -4.61
C ILE A 510 -21.10 36.88 -5.08
N VAL A 511 -22.19 36.13 -5.20
CA VAL A 511 -23.49 36.64 -5.63
C VAL A 511 -24.04 37.63 -4.60
N ASP A 512 -24.03 37.27 -3.31
CA ASP A 512 -24.54 38.12 -2.24
C ASP A 512 -23.78 39.45 -2.16
N TYR A 513 -22.44 39.40 -2.25
CA TYR A 513 -21.60 40.60 -2.23
C TYR A 513 -21.79 41.47 -3.47
N ALA A 514 -21.92 40.85 -4.66
CA ALA A 514 -22.19 41.56 -5.90
C ALA A 514 -23.58 42.24 -5.87
N GLU A 515 -24.61 41.56 -5.37
CA GLU A 515 -25.96 42.10 -5.18
C GLU A 515 -25.93 43.28 -4.20
N ALA A 516 -25.29 43.13 -3.05
CA ALA A 516 -25.16 44.19 -2.04
C ALA A 516 -24.47 45.45 -2.56
N ASN A 517 -23.59 45.30 -3.57
CA ASN A 517 -22.84 46.40 -4.20
C ASN A 517 -23.39 46.81 -5.58
N SER A 518 -24.60 46.35 -5.96
CA SER A 518 -25.27 46.69 -7.22
C SER A 518 -24.46 46.34 -8.49
N LEU A 519 -23.70 45.26 -8.46
CA LEU A 519 -22.94 44.75 -9.61
C LEU A 519 -23.79 43.83 -10.50
N ALA A 520 -23.45 43.75 -11.78
CA ALA A 520 -24.19 42.95 -12.75
C ALA A 520 -23.90 41.44 -12.59
N LEU A 521 -24.92 40.66 -12.21
CA LEU A 521 -24.76 39.22 -11.93
C LEU A 521 -24.67 38.34 -13.18
N GLY A 522 -25.11 38.82 -14.33
CA GLY A 522 -25.26 38.00 -15.54
C GLY A 522 -23.94 37.39 -16.00
N ASP A 523 -22.87 38.19 -16.06
CA ASP A 523 -21.54 37.73 -16.45
C ASP A 523 -20.90 36.86 -15.36
N ILE A 524 -21.06 37.24 -14.09
CA ILE A 524 -20.51 36.52 -12.94
C ILE A 524 -21.07 35.09 -12.89
N LYS A 525 -22.39 34.92 -13.00
CA LYS A 525 -23.04 33.60 -12.96
C LYS A 525 -22.62 32.73 -14.16
N ARG A 526 -22.59 33.30 -15.37
CA ARG A 526 -22.15 32.57 -16.57
C ARG A 526 -20.70 32.08 -16.45
N GLU A 527 -19.83 32.90 -15.90
CA GLU A 527 -18.42 32.53 -15.73
C GLU A 527 -18.25 31.42 -14.68
N MET A 528 -18.98 31.49 -13.55
CA MET A 528 -18.96 30.42 -12.55
C MET A 528 -19.50 29.09 -13.11
N GLU A 529 -20.57 29.13 -13.91
CA GLU A 529 -21.11 27.95 -14.61
C GLU A 529 -20.09 27.33 -15.57
N ARG A 530 -19.38 28.15 -16.34
CA ARG A 530 -18.32 27.71 -17.26
C ARG A 530 -17.16 27.02 -16.56
N LEU A 531 -16.88 27.43 -15.32
CA LEU A 531 -15.74 26.95 -14.51
C LEU A 531 -16.07 25.75 -13.64
N GLN A 532 -17.31 25.25 -13.63
CA GLN A 532 -17.62 24.03 -12.87
C GLN A 532 -16.84 22.83 -13.45
N PRO A 533 -16.12 22.06 -12.61
CA PRO A 533 -15.22 20.98 -13.04
C PRO A 533 -15.94 19.75 -13.59
#